data_AF-A0A841NLW2-F1
#
_entry.id   AF-A0A841NLW2-F1
#
_cell.length_a   1.000
_cell.length_b   1.000
_cell.length_c   1.000
_cell.angle_alpha   90.00
_cell.angle_beta   90.00
_cell.angle_gamma   90.00
#
_symmetry.space_group_name_H-M   'P 1'
#
loop_
_entity.id
_entity.type
_entity.pdbx_description
1 polymer ?
#
loop_
_entity_poly.entity_id
_entity_poly.type
_entity_poly.pdbx_seq_one_letter_code
_entity_poly.pdbx_strand_id
1 'polypeptide(L)'
;MAKLFSVLLLIPFFALPQNYTKMIDLGVSKSGMEPKSINFSTDAIYLNEKKCFNYVKKNDVVINNETAPNYFEIISLDNTTLFSGIIKKNENGNFESTITFHPIKKLYKNSKIIGRNDLILNLSSNQVLNNNCSLNIKNLELFYEKSNENN
;
A
#
# COMPACT_ATOMS: atom_id res chain seq x y z
N MET A 1 -15.75 -53.45 -27.00
CA MET A 1 -14.77 -52.36 -27.14
C MET A 1 -15.50 -51.03 -26.98
N ALA A 2 -15.52 -50.46 -25.78
CA ALA A 2 -16.13 -49.15 -25.52
C ALA A 2 -15.04 -48.09 -25.57
N LYS A 3 -15.10 -47.18 -26.55
CA LYS A 3 -14.22 -46.01 -26.64
C LYS A 3 -14.73 -44.95 -25.67
N LEU A 4 -13.99 -44.69 -24.60
CA LEU A 4 -14.19 -43.52 -23.75
C LEU A 4 -13.55 -42.31 -24.44
N PHE A 5 -14.39 -41.36 -24.86
CA PHE A 5 -13.97 -40.04 -25.30
C PHE A 5 -13.68 -39.19 -24.05
N SER A 6 -12.40 -38.91 -23.80
CA SER A 6 -11.97 -37.93 -22.80
C SER A 6 -12.23 -36.52 -23.33
N VAL A 7 -13.27 -35.86 -22.83
CA VAL A 7 -13.51 -34.43 -23.08
C VAL A 7 -12.61 -33.64 -22.14
N LEU A 8 -11.54 -33.04 -22.68
CA LEU A 8 -10.74 -32.04 -21.97
C LEU A 8 -11.59 -30.76 -21.82
N LEU A 9 -12.12 -30.52 -20.63
CA LEU A 9 -12.69 -29.23 -20.25
C LEU A 9 -11.54 -28.24 -20.04
N LEU A 10 -11.20 -27.50 -21.09
CA LEU A 10 -10.41 -26.27 -21.00
C LEU A 10 -11.27 -25.23 -20.30
N ILE A 11 -11.06 -25.05 -19.00
CA ILE A 11 -11.65 -23.92 -18.27
C ILE A 11 -10.88 -22.67 -18.71
N PRO A 12 -11.52 -21.67 -19.34
CA PRO A 12 -10.86 -20.41 -19.61
C PRO A 12 -10.58 -19.74 -18.27
N PHE A 13 -9.30 -19.55 -17.96
CA PHE A 13 -8.87 -18.64 -16.92
C PHE A 13 -9.36 -17.24 -17.29
N PHE A 14 -10.48 -16.81 -16.71
CA PHE A 14 -10.89 -15.42 -16.74
C PHE A 14 -9.86 -14.62 -15.94
N ALA A 15 -8.88 -14.05 -16.64
CA ALA A 15 -8.04 -13.00 -16.09
C ALA A 15 -8.94 -11.78 -15.86
N LEU A 16 -9.35 -11.56 -14.61
CA LEU A 16 -10.00 -10.31 -14.22
C LEU A 16 -9.01 -9.16 -14.46
N PRO A 17 -9.40 -8.11 -15.20
CA PRO A 17 -8.54 -6.96 -15.39
C PRO A 17 -8.29 -6.31 -14.03
N GLN A 18 -7.02 -6.19 -13.64
CA GLN A 18 -6.65 -5.38 -12.48
C GLN A 18 -7.00 -3.94 -12.81
N ASN A 19 -8.05 -3.41 -12.17
CA ASN A 19 -8.34 -1.97 -12.19
C ASN A 19 -7.13 -1.26 -11.60
N TYR A 20 -6.26 -0.71 -12.46
CA TYR A 20 -5.16 0.13 -12.04
C TYR A 20 -5.77 1.39 -11.41
N THR A 21 -5.79 1.45 -10.08
CA THR A 21 -6.12 2.68 -9.36
C THR A 21 -5.16 3.77 -9.85
N LYS A 22 -5.68 4.81 -10.50
CA LYS A 22 -4.88 5.94 -10.95
C LYS A 22 -4.21 6.57 -9.72
N MET A 23 -2.88 6.56 -9.72
CA MET A 23 -2.08 7.15 -8.64
C MET A 23 -2.34 8.66 -8.57
N ILE A 24 -2.27 9.20 -7.36
CA ILE A 24 -2.36 10.64 -7.11
C ILE A 24 -1.12 11.30 -7.72
N ASP A 25 -1.34 12.27 -8.61
CA ASP A 25 -0.27 13.05 -9.22
C ASP A 25 -0.22 14.43 -8.57
N LEU A 26 0.91 14.74 -7.92
CA LEU A 26 1.13 15.99 -7.21
C LEU A 26 1.96 17.00 -7.99
N GLY A 27 2.35 16.67 -9.23
CA GLY A 27 3.21 17.50 -10.08
C GLY A 27 4.64 17.61 -9.58
N VAL A 28 5.13 16.62 -8.83
CA VAL A 28 6.53 16.57 -8.36
C VAL A 28 7.44 16.33 -9.56
N SER A 29 8.47 17.18 -9.73
CA SER A 29 9.46 17.04 -10.80
C SER A 29 10.12 15.66 -10.73
N LYS A 30 10.11 14.94 -11.86
CA LYS A 30 10.58 13.55 -11.89
C LYS A 30 12.11 13.52 -11.96
N SER A 31 12.74 13.19 -10.84
CA SER A 31 14.20 12.97 -10.76
C SER A 31 14.71 11.64 -11.35
N GLY A 32 13.82 10.69 -11.70
CA GLY A 32 14.21 9.34 -12.10
C GLY A 32 14.58 8.42 -10.92
N MET A 33 14.38 8.88 -9.69
CA MET A 33 14.62 8.09 -8.47
C MET A 33 13.44 7.19 -8.11
N GLU A 34 12.33 7.21 -8.86
CA GLU A 34 11.22 6.29 -8.67
C GLU A 34 11.65 4.82 -8.86
N PRO A 35 11.10 3.88 -8.07
CA PRO A 35 11.23 2.46 -8.34
C PRO A 35 10.68 2.10 -9.73
N LYS A 36 11.43 1.29 -10.48
CA LYS A 36 10.99 0.72 -11.76
C LYS A 36 10.08 -0.49 -11.57
N SER A 37 10.25 -1.21 -10.45
CA SER A 37 9.38 -2.31 -10.05
C SER A 37 9.10 -2.28 -8.55
N ILE A 38 7.90 -2.69 -8.17
CA ILE A 38 7.45 -2.79 -6.79
C ILE A 38 6.75 -4.14 -6.63
N ASN A 39 7.26 -4.96 -5.71
CA ASN A 39 6.70 -6.28 -5.40
C ASN A 39 6.33 -6.36 -3.92
N PHE A 40 5.23 -7.04 -3.63
CA PHE A 40 4.71 -7.20 -2.28
C PHE A 40 4.69 -8.68 -1.89
N SER A 41 5.34 -9.04 -0.79
CA SER A 41 5.17 -10.35 -0.16
C SER A 41 4.22 -10.25 1.04
N THR A 42 4.03 -11.37 1.72
CA THR A 42 3.25 -11.43 2.97
C THR A 42 3.85 -10.55 4.07
N ASP A 43 5.17 -10.45 4.13
CA ASP A 43 5.95 -9.91 5.25
C ASP A 43 6.95 -8.81 4.84
N ALA A 44 7.00 -8.45 3.57
CA ALA A 44 7.98 -7.51 3.05
C ALA A 44 7.52 -6.79 1.78
N ILE A 45 8.24 -5.72 1.46
CA ILE A 45 8.03 -4.88 0.28
C ILE A 45 9.38 -4.71 -0.40
N TYR A 46 9.40 -4.96 -1.71
CA TYR A 46 10.60 -4.95 -2.54
C TYR A 46 10.49 -3.84 -3.58
N LEU A 47 11.53 -3.00 -3.67
CA LEU A 47 11.67 -1.98 -4.72
C LEU A 47 12.84 -2.39 -5.59
N ASN A 48 12.66 -2.49 -6.91
CA ASN A 48 13.68 -2.98 -7.84
C ASN A 48 14.32 -4.30 -7.36
N GLU A 49 13.49 -5.26 -6.97
CA GLU A 49 13.89 -6.58 -6.47
C GLU A 49 14.68 -6.58 -5.14
N LYS A 50 14.98 -5.41 -4.58
CA LYS A 50 15.63 -5.25 -3.28
C LYS A 50 14.59 -5.16 -2.18
N LYS A 51 14.71 -5.97 -1.13
CA LYS A 51 13.90 -5.84 0.10
C LYS A 51 14.17 -4.46 0.71
N CYS A 52 13.14 -3.64 0.86
CA CYS A 52 13.25 -2.28 1.41
C CYS A 52 12.52 -2.13 2.75
N PHE A 53 11.40 -2.84 2.93
CA PHE A 53 10.59 -2.72 4.14
C PHE A 53 10.13 -4.08 4.61
N ASN A 54 10.03 -4.24 5.93
CA ASN A 54 9.24 -5.29 6.54
C ASN A 54 7.78 -4.84 6.60
N TYR A 55 6.86 -5.80 6.58
CA TYR A 55 5.45 -5.57 6.69
C TYR A 55 4.84 -6.49 7.75
N VAL A 56 4.01 -5.91 8.59
CA VAL A 56 3.28 -6.64 9.61
C VAL A 56 1.79 -6.41 9.38
N LYS A 57 1.00 -7.48 9.46
CA LYS A 57 -0.45 -7.42 9.53
C LYS A 57 -0.90 -8.11 10.81
N LYS A 58 -1.78 -7.46 11.57
CA LYS A 58 -2.41 -7.99 12.77
C LYS A 58 -3.91 -7.78 12.64
N ASN A 59 -4.69 -8.73 13.14
CA ASN A 59 -6.14 -8.58 13.22
C ASN A 59 -6.54 -8.34 14.68
N ASP A 60 -7.64 -7.63 14.88
CA ASP A 60 -8.28 -7.43 16.19
C ASP A 60 -7.34 -6.86 17.28
N VAL A 61 -6.52 -5.88 16.90
CA VAL A 61 -5.59 -5.21 17.83
C VAL A 61 -6.32 -4.15 18.63
N VAL A 62 -6.15 -4.11 19.95
CA VAL A 62 -6.72 -3.05 20.79
C VAL A 62 -5.83 -1.81 20.74
N ILE A 63 -6.37 -0.70 20.28
CA ILE A 63 -5.70 0.62 20.21
C ILE A 63 -6.65 1.62 20.84
N ASN A 64 -6.22 2.34 21.88
CA ASN A 64 -7.05 3.34 22.58
C ASN A 64 -8.42 2.80 23.02
N ASN A 65 -8.47 1.56 23.51
CA ASN A 65 -9.70 0.82 23.90
C ASN A 65 -10.67 0.49 22.75
N GLU A 66 -10.28 0.70 21.50
CA GLU A 66 -11.01 0.25 20.32
C GLU A 66 -10.31 -0.92 19.65
N THR A 67 -11.08 -1.92 19.21
CA THR A 67 -10.54 -3.04 18.43
C THR A 67 -10.39 -2.63 16.98
N ALA A 68 -9.15 -2.57 16.50
CA ALA A 68 -8.79 -2.35 15.11
C ALA A 68 -8.79 -3.70 14.36
N PRO A 69 -9.76 -3.95 13.46
CA PRO A 69 -9.96 -5.29 12.87
C PRO A 69 -8.86 -5.68 11.87
N ASN A 70 -8.29 -4.70 11.16
CA ASN A 70 -7.19 -4.92 10.23
C ASN A 70 -6.14 -3.85 10.44
N TYR A 71 -5.13 -4.16 11.24
CA TYR A 71 -4.01 -3.29 11.50
C TYR A 71 -2.80 -3.71 10.67
N PHE A 72 -2.04 -2.73 10.18
CA PHE A 72 -0.81 -2.99 9.46
C PHE A 72 0.31 -2.02 9.84
N GLU A 73 1.55 -2.47 9.67
CA GLU A 73 2.76 -1.66 9.82
C GLU A 73 3.69 -1.87 8.63
N ILE A 74 4.34 -0.79 8.20
CA ILE A 74 5.44 -0.78 7.25
C ILE A 74 6.67 -0.28 8.02
N ILE A 75 7.67 -1.14 8.13
CA ILE A 75 8.80 -0.98 9.03
C ILE A 75 10.07 -0.93 8.21
N SER A 76 10.99 -0.03 8.53
CA SER A 76 12.33 -0.01 7.92
C SER A 76 13.11 -1.30 8.24
N LEU A 77 14.20 -1.54 7.52
CA LEU A 77 15.09 -2.66 7.83
C LEU A 77 15.79 -2.51 9.19
N ASP A 78 15.87 -1.28 9.71
CA ASP A 78 16.41 -0.96 11.04
C ASP A 78 15.34 -1.06 12.16
N ASN A 79 14.21 -1.70 11.88
CA ASN A 79 13.08 -1.88 12.81
C ASN A 79 12.37 -0.60 13.26
N THR A 80 12.45 0.49 12.49
CA THR A 80 11.69 1.72 12.74
C THR A 80 10.36 1.67 12.00
N THR A 81 9.23 1.78 12.71
CA THR A 81 7.91 1.88 12.08
C THR A 81 7.78 3.21 11.33
N LEU A 82 7.61 3.15 10.01
CA LEU A 82 7.47 4.33 9.15
C LEU A 82 5.99 4.67 8.95
N PHE A 83 5.16 3.66 8.74
CA PHE A 83 3.73 3.83 8.53
C PHE A 83 2.98 2.75 9.30
N SER A 84 1.88 3.13 9.93
CA SER A 84 0.93 2.15 10.48
C SER A 84 -0.48 2.55 10.13
N GLY A 85 -1.34 1.60 9.79
CA GLY A 85 -2.70 1.92 9.41
C GLY A 85 -3.73 0.94 9.93
N ILE A 86 -4.96 1.43 10.03
CA ILE A 86 -6.15 0.65 10.37
C ILE A 86 -7.08 0.70 9.17
N ILE A 87 -7.47 -0.48 8.69
CA ILE A 87 -8.44 -0.64 7.61
C ILE A 87 -9.74 -1.14 8.22
N LYS A 88 -10.84 -0.42 7.97
CA LYS A 88 -12.18 -0.79 8.43
C LYS A 88 -13.22 -0.48 7.37
N LYS A 89 -14.42 -1.04 7.52
CA LYS A 89 -15.58 -0.62 6.73
C LYS A 89 -16.21 0.62 7.38
N ASN A 90 -16.58 1.59 6.57
CA ASN A 90 -17.41 2.71 7.00
C ASN A 90 -18.89 2.31 7.07
N GLU A 91 -19.76 3.25 7.44
CA GLU A 91 -21.21 3.05 7.57
C GLU A 91 -21.87 2.57 6.27
N ASN A 92 -21.32 2.96 5.11
CA ASN A 92 -21.78 2.55 3.79
C ASN A 92 -21.22 1.18 3.35
N GLY A 93 -20.47 0.50 4.22
CA GLY A 93 -19.85 -0.80 3.93
C GLY A 93 -18.59 -0.73 3.06
N ASN A 94 -18.14 0.46 2.68
CA ASN A 94 -16.93 0.67 1.90
C ASN A 94 -15.68 0.62 2.78
N PHE A 95 -14.59 0.05 2.27
CA PHE A 95 -13.33 0.09 3.00
C PHE A 95 -12.77 1.51 3.05
N GLU A 96 -12.29 1.90 4.22
CA GLU A 96 -11.54 3.11 4.46
C GLU A 96 -10.29 2.80 5.30
N SER A 97 -9.31 3.70 5.24
CA SER A 97 -8.08 3.57 6.00
C SER A 97 -7.75 4.84 6.73
N THR A 98 -7.20 4.67 7.92
CA THR A 98 -6.56 5.74 8.68
C THR A 98 -5.12 5.33 8.90
N ILE A 99 -4.18 6.14 8.41
CA ILE A 99 -2.76 5.80 8.38
C ILE A 99 -1.98 6.85 9.16
N THR A 100 -1.11 6.44 10.07
CA THR A 100 -0.16 7.33 10.74
C THR A 100 1.14 7.37 9.96
N PHE A 101 1.57 8.56 9.56
CA PHE A 101 2.87 8.82 8.97
C PHE A 101 3.83 9.19 10.11
N HIS A 102 4.52 8.19 10.68
CA HIS A 102 5.38 8.36 11.85
C HIS A 102 6.51 9.38 11.64
N PRO A 103 7.21 9.42 10.48
CA PRO A 103 8.30 10.37 10.23
C PRO A 103 7.91 11.85 10.38
N ILE A 104 6.64 12.18 10.12
CA ILE A 104 6.11 13.55 10.23
C ILE A 104 5.05 13.69 11.34
N LYS A 105 4.78 12.62 12.09
CA LYS A 105 3.79 12.56 13.19
C LYS A 105 2.40 13.07 12.79
N LYS A 106 1.91 12.66 11.62
CA LYS A 106 0.59 13.07 11.10
C LYS A 106 -0.33 11.88 10.87
N LEU A 107 -1.63 12.11 11.06
CA LEU A 107 -2.70 11.18 10.71
C LEU A 107 -3.21 11.48 9.30
N TYR A 108 -3.16 10.50 8.43
CA TYR A 108 -3.50 10.59 7.02
C TYR A 108 -4.76 9.79 6.70
N LYS A 109 -5.65 10.38 5.91
CA LYS A 109 -6.82 9.71 5.32
C LYS A 109 -6.97 10.14 3.87
N ASN A 110 -7.19 9.17 3.00
CA ASN A 110 -7.57 9.41 1.61
C ASN A 110 -8.41 8.24 1.10
N SER A 111 -9.56 8.54 0.49
CA SER A 111 -10.52 7.58 -0.03
C SER A 111 -9.96 6.62 -1.08
N LYS A 112 -8.87 6.99 -1.76
CA LYS A 112 -8.18 6.18 -2.77
C LYS A 112 -7.03 5.35 -2.19
N ILE A 113 -6.66 5.54 -0.92
CA ILE A 113 -5.55 4.86 -0.27
C ILE A 113 -6.08 4.03 0.89
N ILE A 114 -6.37 2.75 0.60
CA ILE A 114 -6.97 1.85 1.57
C ILE A 114 -5.91 0.99 2.24
N GLY A 115 -5.04 0.36 1.46
CA GLY A 115 -4.08 -0.60 1.97
C GLY A 115 -2.63 -0.21 1.78
N ARG A 116 -1.74 -1.10 2.23
CA ARG A 116 -0.30 -1.07 1.96
C ARG A 116 0.00 -0.80 0.49
N ASN A 117 -0.66 -1.53 -0.41
CA ASN A 117 -0.31 -1.49 -1.82
C ASN A 117 -0.61 -0.10 -2.39
N ASP A 118 -1.80 0.44 -2.15
CA ASP A 118 -2.16 1.80 -2.59
C ASP A 118 -1.20 2.83 -2.00
N LEU A 119 -0.88 2.72 -0.71
CA LEU A 119 0.03 3.64 -0.04
C LEU A 119 1.41 3.62 -0.70
N ILE A 120 2.06 2.45 -0.80
CA ILE A 120 3.41 2.34 -1.37
C ILE A 120 3.46 2.80 -2.82
N LEU A 121 2.46 2.44 -3.63
CA LEU A 121 2.40 2.86 -5.03
C LEU A 121 2.32 4.38 -5.14
N ASN A 122 1.43 5.02 -4.37
CA ASN A 122 1.27 6.48 -4.37
C ASN A 122 2.48 7.23 -3.80
N LEU A 123 3.10 6.69 -2.74
CA LEU A 123 4.33 7.26 -2.20
C LEU A 123 5.48 7.16 -3.20
N SER A 124 5.60 6.02 -3.90
CA SER A 124 6.65 5.82 -4.91
C SER A 124 6.42 6.70 -6.15
N SER A 125 5.19 6.84 -6.62
CA SER A 125 4.84 7.68 -7.76
C SER A 125 5.13 9.16 -7.50
N ASN A 126 5.09 9.59 -6.24
CA ASN A 126 5.39 10.96 -5.85
C ASN A 126 6.81 11.14 -5.31
N GLN A 127 7.71 10.17 -5.55
CA GLN A 127 9.11 10.20 -5.11
C GLN A 127 9.26 10.48 -3.61
N VAL A 128 8.28 10.00 -2.83
CA VAL A 128 8.39 9.91 -1.39
C VAL A 128 9.23 8.69 -1.05
N LEU A 129 8.96 7.56 -1.71
CA LEU A 129 9.79 6.35 -1.64
C LEU A 129 10.63 6.23 -2.91
N ASN A 130 11.94 6.18 -2.74
CA ASN A 130 12.89 6.10 -3.84
C ASN A 130 13.37 4.65 -4.07
N ASN A 131 13.91 4.41 -5.26
CA ASN A 131 14.42 3.12 -5.70
C ASN A 131 15.57 2.54 -4.85
N ASN A 132 16.24 3.37 -4.05
CA ASN A 132 17.29 2.97 -3.12
C ASN A 132 16.76 2.67 -1.70
N CYS A 133 15.44 2.54 -1.54
CA CYS A 133 14.72 2.37 -0.26
C CYS A 133 14.70 3.62 0.65
N SER A 134 15.21 4.77 0.19
CA SER A 134 15.17 6.01 0.98
C SER A 134 13.77 6.63 0.99
N LEU A 135 13.48 7.32 2.09
CA LEU A 135 12.27 8.13 2.27
C LEU A 135 12.63 9.62 2.14
N ASN A 136 12.01 10.32 1.20
CA ASN A 136 12.14 11.75 1.05
C ASN A 136 11.10 12.48 1.92
N ILE A 137 11.54 13.04 3.04
CA ILE A 137 10.67 13.71 4.02
C ILE A 137 9.96 14.92 3.42
N LYS A 138 10.64 15.74 2.61
CA LYS A 138 10.03 16.92 1.97
C LYS A 138 8.89 16.53 1.03
N ASN A 139 9.08 15.47 0.25
CA ASN A 139 8.03 14.95 -0.62
C ASN A 139 6.91 14.30 0.20
N LEU A 140 7.21 13.66 1.34
CA LEU A 140 6.20 13.11 2.24
C LEU A 140 5.30 14.21 2.83
N GLU A 141 5.88 15.33 3.26
CA GLU A 141 5.14 16.50 3.74
C GLU A 141 4.23 17.06 2.64
N LEU A 142 4.78 17.30 1.45
CA LEU A 142 4.00 17.75 0.30
C LEU A 142 2.87 16.77 -0.08
N PHE A 143 3.17 15.47 -0.02
CA PHE A 143 2.20 14.42 -0.26
C PHE A 143 1.06 14.47 0.74
N TYR A 144 1.39 14.61 2.02
CA TYR A 144 0.40 14.79 3.07
C TYR A 144 -0.46 16.03 2.81
N GLU A 145 0.16 17.20 2.62
CA GLU A 145 -0.56 18.47 2.47
C GLU A 145 -1.55 18.48 1.31
N LYS A 146 -1.16 17.91 0.16
CA LYS A 146 -1.96 17.97 -1.06
C LYS A 146 -2.97 16.83 -1.21
N SER A 147 -2.76 15.69 -0.55
CA SER A 147 -3.60 14.50 -0.77
C SER A 147 -4.40 14.06 0.46
N ASN A 148 -4.12 14.60 1.64
CA ASN A 148 -4.89 14.28 2.83
C ASN A 148 -6.30 14.89 2.73
N GLU A 149 -7.33 14.05 2.87
CA GLU A 149 -8.74 14.46 2.84
C GLU A 149 -9.27 14.93 4.19
N ASN A 150 -8.45 14.81 5.26
CA ASN A 150 -8.75 15.37 6.58
C ASN A 150 -8.34 16.86 6.72
N ASN A 151 -7.93 17.52 5.63
CA ASN A 151 -7.56 18.94 5.63
C ASN A 151 -8.77 19.84 5.39
#